data_AF-A0A6P0SZ75-F1
#
_entry.id   AF-A0A6P0SZ75-F1
#
_cell.length_a   1.000
_cell.length_b   1.000
_cell.length_c   1.000
_cell.angle_alpha   90.00
_cell.angle_beta   90.00
_cell.angle_gamma   90.00
#
_symmetry.space_group_name_H-M   'P 1'
#
loop_
_entity.id
_entity.type
_entity.pdbx_description
1 polymer ?
#
loop_
_entity_poly.entity_id
_entity_poly.type
_entity_poly.pdbx_seq_one_letter_code
_entity_poly.pdbx_strand_id
1 'polypeptide(L)'
;MQPKWLDESQKKTYRNLVIWWNGIFFGILFGAGYGAIIHYYILHLYPQAESSLEKGVLFGMIQGFISGSIGGYFQKLHKQKIETYVPLTKFSLKKYWQEIIKNISSIITIMSVIGIGISIFFGCLAIMPTIFQYKLTEAVTIGLIWGPFFGIVTLVSWSINASFVRESNTNETAKPNQGIRDLFNLALKIIIISAVSIYIVYAIILIIIDKLNLIMLILGLGFAVITGLVTSIAHSTGRSYRFHYALRLVLVIDDCIPIDYVRFLEYARELTLIKRIGGGYQFYHQEFKEYFQSIPINETEEEIS
;
A
#
# COMPACT_ATOMS: atom_id res chain seq x y z
N MET A 1 -10.27 14.28 9.77
CA MET A 1 -8.93 14.86 9.54
C MET A 1 -8.56 14.72 8.09
N GLN A 2 -8.10 15.80 7.46
CA GLN A 2 -7.69 15.85 6.05
C GLN A 2 -6.32 16.53 5.92
N PRO A 3 -5.45 16.13 4.98
CA PRO A 3 -4.12 16.73 4.81
C PRO A 3 -4.16 18.21 4.45
N LYS A 4 -5.27 18.67 3.86
CA LYS A 4 -5.48 20.09 3.55
C LYS A 4 -5.59 20.99 4.78
N TRP A 5 -5.78 20.41 5.98
CA TRP A 5 -5.83 21.15 7.24
C TRP A 5 -4.45 21.47 7.80
N LEU A 6 -3.40 20.85 7.25
CA LEU A 6 -2.02 21.09 7.66
C LEU A 6 -1.52 22.44 7.12
N ASP A 7 -0.65 23.10 7.86
CA ASP A 7 0.16 24.22 7.36
C ASP A 7 1.26 23.74 6.37
N GLU A 8 2.02 24.66 5.78
CA GLU A 8 3.06 24.30 4.80
C GLU A 8 4.23 23.51 5.40
N SER A 9 4.58 23.76 6.67
CA SER A 9 5.64 23.04 7.38
C SER A 9 5.20 21.60 7.68
N GLN A 10 3.98 21.45 8.19
CA GLN A 10 3.30 20.20 8.45
C GLN A 10 3.11 19.37 7.19
N LYS A 11 2.75 19.99 6.07
CA LYS A 11 2.65 19.31 4.76
C LYS A 11 3.98 18.72 4.33
N LYS A 12 5.09 19.43 4.57
CA LYS A 12 6.43 18.92 4.25
C LYS A 12 6.79 17.73 5.13
N THR A 13 6.55 17.81 6.44
CA THR A 13 6.78 16.71 7.38
C THR A 13 5.91 15.50 7.06
N TYR A 14 4.61 15.72 6.81
CA TYR A 14 3.66 14.68 6.38
C TYR A 14 4.12 13.98 5.10
N ARG A 15 4.51 14.75 4.07
CA ARG A 15 5.01 14.20 2.81
C ARG A 15 6.25 13.34 3.02
N ASN A 16 7.22 13.85 3.77
CA ASN A 16 8.47 13.13 4.04
C ASN A 16 8.19 11.83 4.79
N LEU A 17 7.35 11.89 5.84
CA LEU A 17 7.00 10.72 6.63
C LEU A 17 6.34 9.63 5.78
N VAL A 18 5.42 10.00 4.89
CA VAL A 18 4.79 9.04 3.98
C VAL A 18 5.79 8.46 2.97
N ILE A 19 6.71 9.27 2.43
CA ILE A 19 7.76 8.80 1.52
C ILE A 19 8.69 7.80 2.23
N TRP A 20 9.20 8.16 3.40
CA TRP A 20 10.09 7.30 4.19
C TRP A 20 9.39 6.03 4.65
N TRP A 21 8.13 6.12 5.09
CA TRP A 21 7.35 4.94 5.44
C TRP A 21 7.17 4.02 4.23
N ASN A 22 6.90 4.55 3.03
CA ASN A 22 6.90 3.74 1.81
C ASN A 22 8.28 3.10 1.57
N GLY A 23 9.37 3.88 1.55
CA GLY A 23 10.72 3.37 1.29
C GLY A 23 11.16 2.28 2.27
N ILE A 24 10.99 2.50 3.58
CA ILE A 24 11.36 1.54 4.63
C ILE A 24 10.47 0.30 4.55
N PHE A 25 9.16 0.47 4.39
CA PHE A 25 8.22 -0.63 4.31
C PHE A 25 8.52 -1.52 3.11
N PHE A 26 8.66 -0.94 1.92
CA PHE A 26 9.00 -1.67 0.71
C PHE A 26 10.43 -2.23 0.75
N GLY A 27 11.38 -1.56 1.39
CA GLY A 27 12.74 -2.08 1.58
C GLY A 27 12.80 -3.31 2.48
N ILE A 28 12.16 -3.25 3.66
CA ILE A 28 12.23 -4.31 4.66
C ILE A 28 11.28 -5.46 4.33
N LEU A 29 9.99 -5.19 4.20
CA LEU A 29 8.98 -6.25 4.08
C LEU A 29 8.93 -6.86 2.69
N PHE A 30 9.00 -6.02 1.66
CA PHE A 30 9.06 -6.52 0.29
C PHE A 30 10.49 -6.92 -0.07
N GLY A 31 11.46 -6.03 0.12
CA GLY A 31 12.83 -6.25 -0.32
C GLY A 31 13.51 -7.45 0.33
N ALA A 32 13.54 -7.55 1.66
CA ALA A 32 14.25 -8.65 2.32
C ALA A 32 13.58 -10.02 2.04
N GLY A 33 12.25 -10.10 2.18
CA GLY A 33 11.50 -11.32 1.92
C GLY A 33 11.57 -11.77 0.46
N TYR A 34 11.42 -10.81 -0.48
CA TYR A 34 11.49 -11.10 -1.90
C TYR A 34 12.91 -11.48 -2.34
N GLY A 35 13.92 -10.81 -1.81
CA GLY A 35 15.32 -11.13 -2.04
C GLY A 35 15.71 -12.53 -1.59
N ALA A 36 15.20 -12.97 -0.43
CA ALA A 36 15.39 -14.34 0.05
C ALA A 36 14.70 -15.37 -0.86
N ILE A 37 13.46 -15.12 -1.28
CA ILE A 37 12.74 -16.01 -2.21
C ILE A 37 13.46 -16.11 -3.55
N ILE A 38 13.89 -14.97 -4.11
CA ILE A 38 14.68 -14.94 -5.35
C ILE A 38 15.95 -15.77 -5.20
N HIS A 39 16.67 -15.63 -4.10
CA HIS A 39 17.88 -16.40 -3.84
C HIS A 39 17.63 -17.91 -3.91
N TYR A 40 16.63 -18.42 -3.18
CA TYR A 40 16.29 -19.85 -3.23
C TYR A 40 15.75 -20.30 -4.59
N TYR A 41 14.97 -19.45 -5.26
CA TYR A 41 14.46 -19.73 -6.60
C TYR A 41 15.59 -19.87 -7.61
N ILE A 42 16.58 -18.98 -7.55
CA ILE A 42 17.76 -18.98 -8.39
C ILE A 42 18.63 -20.22 -8.12
N LEU A 43 18.95 -20.53 -6.85
CA LEU A 43 19.73 -21.73 -6.51
C LEU A 43 19.05 -23.01 -6.99
N HIS A 44 17.73 -23.06 -6.95
CA HIS A 44 16.98 -24.22 -7.40
C HIS A 44 16.99 -24.39 -8.92
N LEU A 45 16.85 -23.29 -9.69
CA LEU A 45 16.90 -23.34 -11.15
C LEU A 45 18.30 -23.49 -11.71
N TYR A 46 19.28 -22.87 -11.05
CA TYR A 46 20.67 -22.81 -11.49
C TYR A 46 21.59 -23.18 -10.32
N PRO A 47 21.79 -24.49 -10.02
CA PRO A 47 22.60 -24.90 -8.86
C PRO A 47 24.06 -24.42 -8.89
N GLN A 48 24.57 -24.06 -10.07
CA GLN A 48 25.93 -23.52 -10.26
C GLN A 48 26.04 -22.02 -9.93
N ALA A 49 24.93 -21.40 -9.54
CA ALA A 49 24.83 -20.03 -9.06
C ALA A 49 25.70 -19.74 -7.83
N GLU A 50 26.58 -18.74 -7.91
CA GLU A 50 27.21 -18.15 -6.73
C GLU A 50 26.28 -17.12 -6.04
N SER A 51 25.11 -17.59 -5.63
CA SER A 51 24.13 -16.81 -4.88
C SER A 51 24.26 -17.11 -3.39
N SER A 52 24.39 -16.09 -2.55
CA SER A 52 24.28 -16.21 -1.09
C SER A 52 22.99 -15.53 -0.62
N LEU A 53 22.43 -15.99 0.50
CA LEU A 53 21.23 -15.40 1.09
C LEU A 53 21.43 -13.90 1.37
N GLU A 54 22.62 -13.52 1.85
CA GLU A 54 23.01 -12.15 2.10
C GLU A 54 22.93 -11.28 0.84
N LYS A 55 23.49 -11.77 -0.30
CA LYS A 55 23.41 -11.06 -1.59
C LYS A 55 21.97 -10.90 -2.06
N GLY A 56 21.15 -11.95 -1.92
CA GLY A 56 19.74 -11.92 -2.29
C GLY A 56 18.94 -10.91 -1.48
N VAL A 57 19.06 -10.95 -0.16
CA VAL A 57 18.40 -10.03 0.77
C VAL A 57 18.86 -8.58 0.54
N LEU A 58 20.17 -8.35 0.41
CA LEU A 58 20.72 -7.01 0.15
C LEU A 58 20.17 -6.43 -1.16
N PHE A 59 20.19 -7.23 -2.23
CA PHE A 59 19.63 -6.83 -3.52
C PHE A 59 18.16 -6.43 -3.39
N GLY A 60 17.37 -7.29 -2.74
CA GLY A 60 15.95 -7.02 -2.54
C GLY A 60 15.70 -5.77 -1.69
N MET A 61 16.47 -5.55 -0.62
CA MET A 61 16.36 -4.34 0.22
C MET A 61 16.66 -3.07 -0.56
N ILE A 62 17.76 -3.03 -1.33
CA ILE A 62 18.13 -1.90 -2.18
C ILE A 62 17.02 -1.61 -3.19
N GLN A 63 16.54 -2.65 -3.87
CA GLN A 63 15.44 -2.54 -4.83
C GLN A 63 14.16 -2.00 -4.16
N GLY A 64 13.77 -2.57 -3.01
CA GLY A 64 12.57 -2.18 -2.27
C GLY A 64 12.63 -0.74 -1.80
N PHE A 65 13.79 -0.28 -1.34
CA PHE A 65 14.00 1.10 -0.91
C PHE A 65 13.90 2.09 -2.09
N ILE A 66 14.57 1.79 -3.21
CA ILE A 66 14.53 2.63 -4.41
C ILE A 66 13.11 2.71 -4.97
N SER A 67 12.48 1.55 -5.21
CA SER A 67 11.14 1.47 -5.80
C SER A 67 10.07 2.08 -4.88
N GLY A 68 10.15 1.83 -3.57
CA GLY A 68 9.25 2.42 -2.57
C GLY A 68 9.36 3.94 -2.49
N SER A 69 10.59 4.47 -2.53
CA SER A 69 10.85 5.91 -2.48
C SER A 69 10.38 6.61 -3.75
N ILE A 70 10.69 6.05 -4.93
CA ILE A 70 10.23 6.55 -6.23
C ILE A 70 8.70 6.54 -6.29
N GLY A 71 8.07 5.41 -5.91
CA GLY A 71 6.61 5.30 -5.88
C GLY A 71 5.95 6.28 -4.90
N GLY A 72 6.59 6.53 -3.75
CA GLY A 72 6.16 7.53 -2.78
C GLY A 72 6.24 8.96 -3.32
N TYR A 73 7.30 9.30 -4.06
CA TYR A 73 7.49 10.61 -4.67
C TYR A 73 6.47 10.92 -5.78
N PHE A 74 6.17 9.94 -6.64
CA PHE A 74 5.22 10.10 -7.75
C PHE A 74 3.76 10.12 -7.31
N GLN A 75 3.43 9.57 -6.13
CA GLN A 75 2.13 9.82 -5.52
C GLN A 75 2.05 11.33 -5.20
N LYS A 76 1.14 12.05 -5.86
CA LYS A 76 0.86 13.48 -5.58
C LYS A 76 0.14 13.64 -4.23
N LEU A 77 0.83 13.28 -3.13
CA LEU A 77 0.32 13.04 -1.79
C LEU A 77 -0.42 14.25 -1.19
N HIS A 78 0.05 15.47 -1.47
CA HIS A 78 -0.54 16.72 -0.95
C HIS A 78 -1.86 17.11 -1.63
N LYS A 79 -2.18 16.55 -2.81
CA LYS A 79 -3.44 16.80 -3.53
C LYS A 79 -4.48 15.71 -3.32
N GLN A 80 -4.11 14.59 -2.69
CA GLN A 80 -5.04 13.51 -2.42
C GLN A 80 -5.87 13.84 -1.19
N LYS A 81 -7.18 14.02 -1.40
CA LYS A 81 -8.17 13.96 -0.32
C LYS A 81 -8.03 12.58 0.32
N ILE A 82 -7.86 12.52 1.64
CA ILE A 82 -7.99 11.23 2.33
C ILE A 82 -9.48 10.91 2.25
N GLU A 83 -9.84 10.08 1.30
CA GLU A 83 -11.20 9.63 1.18
C GLU A 83 -11.51 8.82 2.44
N THR A 84 -12.42 9.35 3.26
CA THR A 84 -13.11 8.55 4.27
C THR A 84 -13.96 7.57 3.49
N TYR A 85 -13.34 6.48 3.08
CA TYR A 85 -14.05 5.40 2.41
C TYR A 85 -14.97 4.77 3.43
N VAL A 86 -16.25 4.76 3.09
CA VAL A 86 -17.14 3.73 3.60
C VAL A 86 -16.60 2.40 3.06
N PRO A 87 -16.58 1.33 3.86
CA PRO A 87 -16.10 0.04 3.41
C PRO A 87 -16.68 -0.33 2.06
N LEU A 88 -15.84 -0.88 1.21
CA LEU A 88 -16.28 -1.54 0.00
C LEU A 88 -16.89 -2.88 0.42
N THR A 89 -18.13 -2.84 0.90
CA THR A 89 -18.73 -3.90 1.73
C THR A 89 -19.08 -5.15 0.95
N LYS A 90 -19.37 -5.02 -0.36
CA LYS A 90 -19.75 -6.13 -1.22
C LYS A 90 -18.77 -6.27 -2.37
N PHE A 91 -17.99 -7.34 -2.32
CA PHE A 91 -17.33 -7.87 -3.50
C PHE A 91 -18.42 -8.33 -4.46
N SER A 92 -18.48 -7.72 -5.64
CA SER A 92 -19.38 -8.15 -6.71
C SER A 92 -18.55 -8.90 -7.74
N LEU A 93 -18.67 -10.23 -7.74
CA LEU A 93 -17.99 -11.09 -8.70
C LEU A 93 -18.37 -10.69 -10.15
N LYS A 94 -19.63 -10.27 -10.37
CA LYS A 94 -20.08 -9.71 -11.65
C LYS A 94 -19.33 -8.44 -12.04
N LYS A 95 -19.20 -7.45 -11.14
CA LYS A 95 -18.44 -6.22 -11.43
C LYS A 95 -16.95 -6.50 -11.62
N TYR A 96 -16.39 -7.45 -10.86
CA TYR A 96 -15.01 -7.89 -11.01
C TYR A 96 -14.74 -8.38 -12.43
N TRP A 97 -15.56 -9.30 -12.93
CA TRP A 97 -15.43 -9.79 -14.31
C TRP A 97 -15.70 -8.70 -15.36
N GLN A 98 -16.68 -7.82 -15.13
CA GLN A 98 -16.96 -6.70 -16.04
C GLN A 98 -15.79 -5.71 -16.15
N GLU A 99 -15.16 -5.36 -15.03
CA GLU A 99 -14.01 -4.45 -15.02
C GLU A 99 -12.74 -5.09 -15.60
N ILE A 100 -12.55 -6.40 -15.41
CA ILE A 100 -11.47 -7.14 -16.10
C ILE A 100 -11.68 -7.06 -17.61
N ILE A 101 -12.86 -7.43 -18.10
CA ILE A 101 -13.15 -7.48 -19.54
C ILE A 101 -13.08 -6.09 -20.16
N LYS A 102 -13.68 -5.09 -19.51
CA LYS A 102 -13.75 -3.71 -20.01
C LYS A 102 -12.37 -3.08 -20.20
N ASN A 103 -11.45 -3.38 -19.29
CA ASN A 103 -10.14 -2.75 -19.29
C ASN A 103 -9.06 -3.66 -19.91
N ILE A 104 -9.39 -4.87 -20.35
CA ILE A 104 -8.40 -5.88 -20.75
C ILE A 104 -7.44 -5.38 -21.83
N SER A 105 -7.90 -4.61 -22.83
CA SER A 105 -7.05 -4.10 -23.92
C SER A 105 -6.13 -2.95 -23.49
N SER A 106 -6.65 -2.00 -22.71
CA SER A 106 -5.85 -0.90 -22.13
C SER A 106 -4.84 -1.44 -21.11
N ILE A 107 -5.25 -2.42 -20.30
CA ILE A 107 -4.40 -3.05 -19.29
C ILE A 107 -3.32 -3.91 -19.93
N ILE A 108 -3.65 -4.76 -20.92
CA ILE A 108 -2.64 -5.54 -21.64
C ILE A 108 -1.61 -4.60 -22.25
N THR A 109 -2.01 -3.50 -22.88
CA THR A 109 -1.05 -2.60 -23.54
C THR A 109 -0.16 -1.86 -22.53
N ILE A 110 -0.73 -1.26 -21.47
CA ILE A 110 0.03 -0.47 -20.48
C ILE A 110 0.85 -1.37 -19.55
N MET A 111 0.31 -2.51 -19.11
CA MET A 111 1.00 -3.44 -18.20
C MET A 111 1.97 -4.37 -18.91
N SER A 112 1.79 -4.67 -20.20
CA SER A 112 2.85 -5.31 -20.99
C SER A 112 4.02 -4.36 -21.17
N VAL A 113 3.79 -3.08 -21.48
CA VAL A 113 4.87 -2.09 -21.62
C VAL A 113 5.57 -1.79 -20.30
N ILE A 114 4.84 -1.69 -19.18
CA ILE A 114 5.44 -1.51 -17.84
C ILE A 114 6.09 -2.80 -17.34
N GLY A 115 5.46 -3.96 -17.52
CA GLY A 115 5.99 -5.26 -17.11
C GLY A 115 7.23 -5.67 -17.91
N ILE A 116 7.23 -5.44 -19.22
CA ILE A 116 8.39 -5.58 -20.10
C ILE A 116 9.42 -4.51 -19.78
N GLY A 117 9.03 -3.26 -19.52
CA GLY A 117 9.96 -2.20 -19.11
C GLY A 117 10.64 -2.51 -17.78
N ILE A 118 9.92 -3.09 -16.82
CA ILE A 118 10.42 -3.53 -15.52
C ILE A 118 11.27 -4.79 -15.66
N SER A 119 10.87 -5.77 -16.47
CA SER A 119 11.65 -6.99 -16.69
C SER A 119 12.89 -6.76 -17.55
N ILE A 120 12.84 -5.83 -18.51
CA ILE A 120 13.99 -5.31 -19.23
C ILE A 120 14.85 -4.47 -18.29
N PHE A 121 14.29 -3.63 -17.41
CA PHE A 121 15.07 -2.93 -16.39
C PHE A 121 15.80 -3.90 -15.44
N PHE A 122 15.14 -4.99 -15.03
CA PHE A 122 15.73 -6.03 -14.19
C PHE A 122 16.68 -6.98 -14.94
N GLY A 123 16.41 -7.26 -16.22
CA GLY A 123 17.26 -8.07 -17.10
C GLY A 123 18.45 -7.32 -17.69
N CYS A 124 18.34 -6.00 -17.87
CA CYS A 124 19.36 -5.10 -18.41
C CYS A 124 20.15 -4.35 -17.33
N LEU A 125 19.79 -4.46 -16.05
CA LEU A 125 20.76 -4.18 -15.01
C LEU A 125 21.88 -5.23 -15.13
N ALA A 126 22.93 -4.84 -15.87
CA ALA A 126 24.25 -5.46 -15.99
C ALA A 126 24.93 -5.84 -14.66
N ILE A 127 24.23 -5.60 -13.54
CA ILE A 127 24.59 -5.90 -12.17
C ILE A 127 24.26 -7.37 -11.82
N MET A 128 23.22 -7.98 -12.38
CA MET A 128 22.86 -9.38 -12.05
C MET A 128 23.94 -10.39 -12.50
N PRO A 129 24.43 -10.35 -13.76
CA PRO A 129 25.56 -11.17 -14.19
C PRO A 129 26.85 -10.88 -13.42
N THR A 130 27.07 -9.66 -12.92
CA THR A 130 28.28 -9.31 -12.16
C THR A 130 28.18 -9.68 -10.68
N ILE A 131 27.01 -9.62 -10.05
CA ILE A 131 26.79 -10.03 -8.64
C ILE A 131 26.69 -11.55 -8.49
N PHE A 132 26.05 -12.22 -9.46
CA PHE A 132 25.71 -13.63 -9.38
C PHE A 132 26.33 -14.51 -10.48
N GLN A 133 27.16 -13.95 -11.36
CA GLN A 133 27.94 -14.67 -12.38
C GLN A 133 27.12 -15.49 -13.40
N TYR A 134 25.91 -15.03 -13.78
CA TYR A 134 25.09 -15.71 -14.80
C TYR A 134 25.42 -15.33 -16.25
N LYS A 135 25.09 -16.23 -17.18
CA LYS A 135 25.17 -15.97 -18.62
C LYS A 135 24.02 -15.05 -19.05
N LEU A 136 24.26 -14.19 -20.04
CA LEU A 136 23.24 -13.29 -20.61
C LEU A 136 21.98 -14.05 -21.08
N THR A 137 22.15 -15.26 -21.60
CA THR A 137 21.04 -16.13 -22.01
C THR A 137 20.10 -16.49 -20.85
N GLU A 138 20.65 -16.73 -19.66
CA GLU A 138 19.87 -17.06 -18.46
C GLU A 138 19.11 -15.84 -17.95
N ALA A 139 19.74 -14.66 -17.99
CA ALA A 139 19.09 -13.40 -17.66
C ALA A 139 17.89 -13.09 -18.57
N VAL A 140 18.02 -13.35 -19.88
CA VAL A 140 16.91 -13.19 -20.84
C VAL A 140 15.78 -14.18 -20.55
N THR A 141 16.09 -15.45 -20.25
CA THR A 141 15.07 -16.44 -19.87
C THR A 141 14.30 -16.02 -18.62
N ILE A 142 15.00 -15.52 -17.59
CA ILE A 142 14.38 -14.98 -16.37
C ILE A 142 13.48 -13.79 -16.74
N GLY A 143 13.94 -12.84 -17.55
CA GLY A 143 13.14 -11.69 -17.98
C GLY A 143 11.86 -12.08 -18.73
N LEU A 144 11.92 -13.10 -19.57
CA LEU A 144 10.77 -13.61 -20.34
C LEU A 144 9.76 -14.37 -19.48
N ILE A 145 10.18 -15.01 -18.39
CA ILE A 145 9.27 -15.70 -17.45
C ILE A 145 8.65 -14.69 -16.48
N TRP A 146 9.48 -13.83 -15.89
CA TRP A 146 9.06 -12.91 -14.83
C TRP A 146 8.32 -11.69 -15.35
N GLY A 147 8.62 -11.19 -16.55
CA GLY A 147 7.94 -10.03 -17.13
C GLY A 147 6.43 -10.22 -17.29
N PRO A 148 5.96 -11.25 -18.02
CA PRO A 148 4.54 -11.57 -18.14
C PRO A 148 3.90 -11.85 -16.78
N PHE A 149 4.61 -12.56 -15.90
CA PHE A 149 4.12 -12.84 -14.54
C PHE A 149 3.84 -11.55 -13.75
N PHE A 150 4.79 -10.61 -13.72
CA PHE A 150 4.59 -9.31 -13.08
C PHE A 150 3.48 -8.50 -13.75
N GLY A 151 3.33 -8.58 -15.07
CA GLY A 151 2.21 -7.96 -15.79
C GLY A 151 0.85 -8.53 -15.38
N ILE A 152 0.74 -9.83 -15.13
CA ILE A 152 -0.49 -10.46 -14.64
C ILE A 152 -0.75 -10.08 -13.17
N VAL A 153 0.29 -10.04 -12.34
CA VAL A 153 0.19 -9.62 -10.92
C VAL A 153 -0.32 -8.19 -10.81
N THR A 154 0.21 -7.27 -11.63
CA THR A 154 -0.24 -5.86 -11.65
C THR A 154 -1.67 -5.73 -12.16
N LEU A 155 -2.03 -6.50 -13.21
CA LEU A 155 -3.40 -6.61 -13.71
C LEU A 155 -4.37 -7.04 -12.59
N VAL A 156 -4.10 -8.18 -11.93
CA VAL A 156 -4.93 -8.70 -10.84
C VAL A 156 -5.08 -7.66 -9.72
N SER A 157 -3.98 -7.02 -9.34
CA SER A 157 -3.95 -5.98 -8.31
C SER A 157 -4.83 -4.77 -8.66
N TRP A 158 -4.81 -4.34 -9.92
CA TRP A 158 -5.61 -3.23 -10.41
C TRP A 158 -7.10 -3.59 -10.54
N SER A 159 -7.41 -4.80 -11.03
CA SER A 159 -8.78 -5.30 -11.15
C SER A 159 -9.46 -5.43 -9.79
N ILE A 160 -8.75 -5.90 -8.77
CA ILE A 160 -9.27 -5.94 -7.39
C ILE A 160 -9.74 -4.56 -6.95
N ASN A 161 -8.99 -3.50 -7.25
CA ASN A 161 -9.35 -2.12 -6.89
C ASN A 161 -10.64 -1.62 -7.53
N ALA A 162 -10.95 -2.06 -8.75
CA ALA A 162 -12.17 -1.67 -9.45
C ALA A 162 -13.43 -2.44 -8.98
N SER A 163 -13.26 -3.58 -8.33
CA SER A 163 -14.32 -4.58 -8.10
C SER A 163 -15.14 -4.37 -6.84
N PHE A 164 -14.61 -3.51 -5.99
CA PHE A 164 -15.13 -3.22 -4.68
C PHE A 164 -16.12 -2.04 -4.79
N VAL A 165 -17.36 -2.21 -4.31
CA VAL A 165 -18.44 -1.21 -4.47
C VAL A 165 -18.46 -0.26 -3.28
N ARG A 166 -18.33 1.05 -3.55
CA ARG A 166 -18.39 2.10 -2.53
C ARG A 166 -19.82 2.21 -2.03
N GLU A 167 -20.10 1.69 -0.84
CA GLU A 167 -21.38 1.94 -0.17
C GLU A 167 -21.31 3.32 0.52
N SER A 168 -22.42 3.93 0.91
CA SER A 168 -22.40 5.15 1.76
C SER A 168 -23.27 4.90 2.99
N ASN A 169 -22.70 4.23 3.99
CA ASN A 169 -23.42 4.01 5.24
C ASN A 169 -23.07 5.14 6.20
N THR A 170 -23.92 6.18 6.20
CA THR A 170 -24.06 7.08 7.34
C THR A 170 -24.82 6.34 8.44
N ASN A 171 -24.19 5.32 9.03
CA ASN A 171 -24.76 4.64 10.18
C ASN A 171 -24.66 5.57 11.38
N GLU A 172 -25.81 6.01 11.89
CA GLU A 172 -25.90 6.82 13.12
C GLU A 172 -25.31 6.11 14.35
N THR A 173 -25.16 4.77 14.28
CA THR A 173 -24.58 3.91 15.31
C THR A 173 -23.07 3.69 15.18
N ALA A 174 -22.40 4.29 14.20
CA ALA A 174 -20.99 4.01 13.90
C ALA A 174 -20.03 4.38 15.04
N LYS A 175 -19.26 3.41 15.56
CA LYS A 175 -18.29 3.58 16.66
C LYS A 175 -17.13 4.53 16.31
N PRO A 176 -16.47 5.17 17.29
CA PRO A 176 -15.29 5.99 17.03
C PRO A 176 -14.23 5.16 16.28
N ASN A 177 -13.60 5.77 15.28
CA ASN A 177 -12.63 5.12 14.39
C ASN A 177 -13.15 3.88 13.61
N GLN A 178 -14.46 3.64 13.55
CA GLN A 178 -15.00 2.48 12.84
C GLN A 178 -14.59 2.46 11.37
N GLY A 179 -14.59 3.61 10.68
CA GLY A 179 -14.08 3.68 9.29
C GLY A 179 -12.63 3.22 9.13
N ILE A 180 -11.74 3.51 10.10
CA ILE A 180 -10.33 3.06 10.06
C ILE A 180 -10.25 1.54 10.28
N ARG A 181 -11.05 1.00 11.21
CA ARG A 181 -11.11 -0.45 11.47
C ARG A 181 -11.68 -1.23 10.29
N ASP A 182 -12.71 -0.69 9.66
CA ASP A 182 -13.33 -1.30 8.48
C ASP A 182 -12.37 -1.29 7.28
N LEU A 183 -11.63 -0.20 7.09
CA LEU A 183 -10.54 -0.11 6.12
C LEU A 183 -9.45 -1.16 6.36
N PHE A 184 -9.06 -1.38 7.61
CA PHE A 184 -8.08 -2.39 7.99
C PHE A 184 -8.59 -3.81 7.70
N ASN A 185 -9.82 -4.13 8.10
CA ASN A 185 -10.43 -5.44 7.83
C ASN A 185 -10.56 -5.70 6.32
N LEU A 186 -10.84 -4.67 5.54
CA LEU A 186 -10.90 -4.76 4.09
C LEU A 186 -9.52 -4.96 3.46
N ALA A 187 -8.49 -4.29 3.97
CA ALA A 187 -7.10 -4.53 3.58
C ALA A 187 -6.73 -6.02 3.79
N LEU A 188 -7.06 -6.61 4.95
CA LEU A 188 -6.85 -8.04 5.20
C LEU A 188 -7.54 -8.95 4.16
N LYS A 189 -8.78 -8.63 3.78
CA LYS A 189 -9.48 -9.38 2.71
C LYS A 189 -8.77 -9.25 1.36
N ILE A 190 -8.30 -8.05 1.03
CA ILE A 190 -7.54 -7.81 -0.22
C ILE A 190 -6.25 -8.63 -0.23
N ILE A 191 -5.54 -8.72 0.90
CA ILE A 191 -4.33 -9.55 1.02
C ILE A 191 -4.65 -11.00 0.66
N ILE A 192 -5.69 -11.58 1.25
CA ILE A 192 -6.07 -12.98 1.01
C ILE A 192 -6.49 -13.20 -0.45
N ILE A 193 -7.37 -12.35 -0.99
CA ILE A 193 -7.86 -12.48 -2.36
C ILE A 193 -6.72 -12.36 -3.37
N SER A 194 -5.88 -11.33 -3.21
CA SER A 194 -4.74 -11.12 -4.11
C SER A 194 -3.71 -12.25 -4.01
N ALA A 195 -3.35 -12.70 -2.79
CA ALA A 195 -2.43 -13.81 -2.61
C ALA A 195 -2.96 -15.10 -3.27
N VAL A 196 -4.24 -15.44 -3.08
CA VAL A 196 -4.84 -16.62 -3.71
C VAL A 196 -4.83 -16.50 -5.24
N SER A 197 -5.25 -15.35 -5.79
CA SER A 197 -5.24 -15.14 -7.24
C SER A 197 -3.83 -15.25 -7.84
N ILE A 198 -2.84 -14.64 -7.19
CA ILE A 198 -1.44 -14.67 -7.65
C ILE A 198 -0.86 -16.08 -7.56
N TYR A 199 -1.15 -16.80 -6.47
CA TYR A 199 -0.68 -18.18 -6.28
C TYR A 199 -1.25 -19.12 -7.35
N ILE A 200 -2.53 -18.98 -7.70
CA ILE A 200 -3.16 -19.78 -8.77
C ILE A 200 -2.48 -19.50 -10.11
N VAL A 201 -2.28 -18.23 -10.47
CA VAL A 201 -1.59 -17.85 -11.71
C VAL A 201 -0.18 -18.43 -11.74
N TYR A 202 0.56 -18.32 -10.63
CA TYR A 202 1.90 -18.85 -10.50
C TYR A 202 1.93 -20.37 -10.69
N ALA A 203 1.03 -21.10 -10.03
CA ALA A 203 0.93 -22.56 -10.16
C ALA A 203 0.59 -22.99 -11.60
N ILE A 204 -0.31 -22.28 -12.28
CA ILE A 204 -0.65 -22.55 -13.69
C ILE A 204 0.58 -22.36 -14.59
N ILE A 205 1.35 -21.29 -14.38
CA ILE A 205 2.59 -21.05 -15.13
C ILE A 205 3.57 -22.21 -14.93
N LEU A 206 3.77 -22.66 -13.68
CA LEU A 206 4.65 -23.80 -13.38
C LEU A 206 4.21 -25.10 -14.06
N ILE A 207 2.91 -25.34 -14.18
CA ILE A 207 2.35 -26.48 -14.92
C ILE A 207 2.66 -26.35 -16.41
N ILE A 208 2.46 -25.16 -17.00
CA ILE A 208 2.69 -24.92 -18.43
C ILE A 208 4.16 -25.13 -18.81
N ILE A 209 5.10 -24.74 -17.94
CA ILE A 209 6.54 -24.87 -18.20
C ILE A 209 7.14 -26.20 -17.71
N ASP A 210 6.31 -27.13 -17.22
CA ASP A 210 6.72 -28.42 -16.66
C ASP A 210 7.81 -28.31 -15.56
N LYS A 211 7.64 -27.34 -14.65
CA LYS A 211 8.52 -27.10 -13.49
C LYS A 211 7.78 -27.18 -12.16
N LEU A 212 6.63 -27.86 -12.14
CA LEU A 212 5.86 -28.02 -10.92
C LEU A 212 6.60 -28.94 -9.94
N ASN A 213 7.06 -28.38 -8.82
CA ASN A 213 7.62 -29.16 -7.74
C ASN A 213 7.28 -28.53 -6.38
N LEU A 214 7.47 -29.30 -5.30
CA LEU A 214 7.10 -28.88 -3.95
C LEU A 214 7.83 -27.60 -3.51
N ILE A 215 9.12 -27.47 -3.82
CA ILE A 215 9.93 -26.32 -3.43
C ILE A 215 9.41 -25.05 -4.10
N MET A 216 9.12 -25.11 -5.40
CA MET A 216 8.57 -24.00 -6.17
C MET A 216 7.18 -23.62 -5.68
N LEU A 217 6.34 -24.57 -5.29
CA LEU A 217 5.05 -24.28 -4.67
C LEU A 217 5.20 -23.53 -3.35
N ILE A 218 6.14 -23.94 -2.48
CA ILE A 218 6.42 -23.26 -1.21
C ILE A 218 6.94 -21.83 -1.46
N LEU A 219 7.90 -21.66 -2.39
CA LEU A 219 8.43 -20.35 -2.76
C LEU A 219 7.35 -19.46 -3.38
N GLY A 220 6.49 -20.03 -4.23
CA GLY A 220 5.34 -19.37 -4.85
C GLY A 220 4.32 -18.90 -3.83
N LEU A 221 4.06 -19.68 -2.77
CA LEU A 221 3.17 -19.27 -1.68
C LEU A 221 3.76 -18.08 -0.91
N GLY A 222 5.05 -18.14 -0.57
CA GLY A 222 5.76 -17.02 0.06
C GLY A 222 5.68 -15.75 -0.79
N PHE A 223 5.91 -15.89 -2.10
CA PHE A 223 5.81 -14.78 -3.05
C PHE A 223 4.40 -14.20 -3.11
N ALA A 224 3.38 -15.05 -3.19
CA ALA A 224 1.99 -14.65 -3.28
C ALA A 224 1.53 -13.88 -2.03
N VAL A 225 1.95 -14.32 -0.84
CA VAL A 225 1.64 -13.63 0.42
C VAL A 225 2.31 -12.25 0.47
N ILE A 226 3.61 -12.16 0.16
CA ILE A 226 4.34 -10.88 0.13
C ILE A 226 3.71 -9.92 -0.88
N THR A 227 3.37 -10.41 -2.06
CA THR A 227 2.76 -9.58 -3.10
C THR A 227 1.35 -9.15 -2.72
N GLY A 228 0.56 -10.02 -2.08
CA GLY A 228 -0.77 -9.66 -1.58
C GLY A 228 -0.72 -8.56 -0.51
N LEU A 229 0.29 -8.59 0.37
CA LEU A 229 0.57 -7.49 1.31
C LEU A 229 0.86 -6.19 0.58
N VAL A 230 1.74 -6.22 -0.42
CA VAL A 230 2.07 -5.03 -1.25
C VAL A 230 0.84 -4.49 -1.96
N THR A 231 0.05 -5.35 -2.61
CA THR A 231 -1.16 -4.98 -3.33
C THR A 231 -2.16 -4.30 -2.40
N SER A 232 -2.40 -4.85 -1.20
CA SER A 232 -3.31 -4.24 -0.23
C SER A 232 -2.84 -2.86 0.25
N ILE A 233 -1.54 -2.62 0.31
CA ILE A 233 -0.95 -1.37 0.79
C ILE A 233 -0.94 -0.31 -0.31
N ALA A 234 -0.69 -0.73 -1.55
CA ALA A 234 -0.80 0.10 -2.73
C ALA A 234 -2.26 0.49 -3.03
N HIS A 235 -3.21 -0.38 -2.67
CA HIS A 235 -4.64 -0.18 -2.79
C HIS A 235 -5.14 1.04 -1.99
N SER A 236 -6.25 1.63 -2.43
CA SER A 236 -6.88 2.82 -1.84
C SER A 236 -7.17 2.66 -0.33
N THR A 237 -7.52 1.45 0.10
CA THR A 237 -7.83 1.09 1.49
C THR A 237 -6.59 1.14 2.39
N GLY A 238 -5.51 0.46 2.01
CA GLY A 238 -4.24 0.48 2.75
C GLY A 238 -3.57 1.85 2.71
N ARG A 239 -3.73 2.59 1.61
CA ARG A 239 -3.26 3.98 1.50
C ARG A 239 -3.99 4.91 2.48
N SER A 240 -5.32 4.85 2.51
CA SER A 240 -6.14 5.73 3.36
C SER A 240 -5.88 5.49 4.85
N TYR A 241 -5.72 4.22 5.25
CA TYR A 241 -5.31 3.86 6.60
C TYR A 241 -3.99 4.53 6.98
N ARG A 242 -2.94 4.35 6.17
CA ARG A 242 -1.61 4.92 6.45
C ARG A 242 -1.61 6.44 6.50
N PHE A 243 -2.34 7.07 5.59
CA PHE A 243 -2.45 8.53 5.55
C PHE A 243 -3.14 9.08 6.79
N HIS A 244 -4.15 8.37 7.32
CA HIS A 244 -4.77 8.78 8.59
C HIS A 244 -3.80 8.68 9.77
N TYR A 245 -2.97 7.65 9.84
CA TYR A 245 -1.96 7.53 10.89
C TYR A 245 -0.85 8.57 10.76
N ALA A 246 -0.31 8.75 9.55
CA ALA A 246 0.69 9.78 9.27
C ALA A 246 0.18 11.18 9.61
N LEU A 247 -1.09 11.48 9.28
CA LEU A 247 -1.71 12.75 9.58
C LEU A 247 -1.86 12.98 11.09
N ARG A 248 -2.31 11.96 11.84
CA ARG A 248 -2.40 12.05 13.29
C ARG A 248 -1.03 12.26 13.93
N LEU A 249 -0.03 11.54 13.46
CA LEU A 249 1.31 11.63 14.03
C LEU A 249 1.90 13.02 13.82
N VAL A 250 1.73 13.64 12.64
CA VAL A 250 2.16 15.02 12.42
C VAL A 250 1.43 15.99 13.36
N LEU A 251 0.11 15.86 13.50
CA LEU A 251 -0.67 16.72 14.40
C LEU A 251 -0.31 16.52 15.88
N VAL A 252 0.14 15.34 16.28
CA VAL A 252 0.61 15.06 17.65
C VAL A 252 1.99 15.64 17.88
N ILE A 253 2.89 15.56 16.90
CA ILE A 253 4.25 16.14 17.01
C ILE A 253 4.19 17.66 17.16
N ASP A 254 3.22 18.29 16.51
CA ASP A 254 3.04 19.74 16.55
C ASP A 254 2.04 20.17 17.65
N ASP A 255 1.78 19.31 18.62
CA ASP A 255 0.88 19.56 19.78
C ASP A 255 -0.54 20.07 19.42
N CYS A 256 -0.97 19.87 18.17
CA CYS A 256 -2.28 20.29 17.68
C CYS A 256 -3.41 19.38 18.18
N ILE A 257 -3.10 18.11 18.49
CA ILE A 257 -4.05 17.14 19.07
C ILE A 257 -3.38 16.29 20.14
N PRO A 258 -4.14 15.85 21.17
CA PRO A 258 -3.64 14.87 22.12
C PRO A 258 -3.43 13.50 21.49
N ILE A 259 -2.47 12.74 22.04
CA ILE A 259 -2.15 11.37 21.63
C ILE A 259 -3.40 10.47 21.66
N ASP A 260 -4.15 10.51 22.76
CA ASP A 260 -5.45 9.83 22.87
C ASP A 260 -6.60 10.76 22.45
N TYR A 261 -6.61 11.06 21.15
CA TYR A 261 -7.62 11.93 20.56
C TYR A 261 -9.05 11.43 20.76
N VAL A 262 -9.25 10.10 20.85
CA VAL A 262 -10.60 9.54 21.06
C VAL A 262 -11.08 9.83 22.47
N ARG A 263 -10.24 9.60 23.49
CA ARG A 263 -10.60 9.88 24.88
C ARG A 263 -10.84 11.36 25.12
N PHE A 264 -10.02 12.23 24.51
CA PHE A 264 -10.25 13.67 24.56
C PHE A 264 -11.62 14.06 24.00
N LEU A 265 -11.97 13.56 22.82
CA LEU A 265 -13.28 13.84 22.21
C LEU A 265 -14.44 13.26 23.01
N GLU A 266 -14.25 12.08 23.62
CA GLU A 266 -15.28 11.49 24.46
C GLU A 266 -15.50 12.29 25.74
N TYR A 267 -14.43 12.78 26.35
CA TYR A 267 -14.51 13.69 27.50
C TYR A 267 -15.18 15.02 27.14
N ALA A 268 -14.82 15.63 26.00
CA ALA A 268 -15.49 16.82 25.50
C ALA A 268 -16.99 16.58 25.20
N ARG A 269 -17.35 15.36 24.80
CA ARG A 269 -18.75 14.93 24.63
C ARG A 269 -19.46 14.83 25.98
N GLU A 270 -18.84 14.26 27.00
CA GLU A 270 -19.38 14.20 28.36
C GLU A 270 -19.63 15.59 28.94
N LEU A 271 -18.76 16.56 28.62
CA LEU A 271 -18.94 17.97 28.96
C LEU A 271 -19.95 18.72 28.08
N THR A 272 -20.65 18.04 27.16
CA THR A 272 -21.66 18.62 26.25
C THR A 272 -21.11 19.69 25.28
N LEU A 273 -19.79 19.80 25.13
CA LEU A 273 -19.17 20.73 24.17
C LEU A 273 -19.39 20.28 22.73
N ILE A 274 -19.37 18.96 22.51
CA ILE A 274 -19.55 18.33 21.21
C ILE A 274 -20.57 17.20 21.31
N LYS A 275 -21.26 16.93 20.21
CA LYS A 275 -22.12 15.76 20.02
C LYS A 275 -21.55 14.84 18.95
N ARG A 276 -21.86 13.56 19.08
CA ARG A 276 -21.48 12.55 18.09
C ARG A 276 -22.54 12.45 17.00
N ILE A 277 -22.10 12.42 15.75
CA ILE A 277 -22.96 12.24 14.57
C ILE A 277 -22.34 11.13 13.73
N GLY A 278 -22.94 9.94 13.76
CA GLY A 278 -22.34 8.72 13.22
C GLY A 278 -20.97 8.44 13.82
N GLY A 279 -19.94 8.31 12.97
CA GLY A 279 -18.55 8.08 13.37
C GLY A 279 -17.73 9.34 13.65
N GLY A 280 -18.32 10.53 13.54
CA GLY A 280 -17.66 11.82 13.72
C GLY A 280 -18.21 12.61 14.91
N TYR A 281 -17.59 13.75 15.17
CA TYR A 281 -17.97 14.69 16.23
C TYR A 281 -18.26 16.06 15.62
N GLN A 282 -19.25 16.75 16.17
CA GLN A 282 -19.64 18.11 15.80
C GLN A 282 -19.91 18.92 17.07
N PHE A 283 -19.62 20.22 17.05
CA PHE A 283 -20.03 21.11 18.14
C PHE A 283 -21.53 21.05 18.40
N TYR A 284 -21.91 21.10 19.67
CA TYR A 284 -23.31 21.09 20.07
C TYR A 284 -24.00 22.39 19.65
N HIS A 285 -23.35 23.52 19.92
CA HIS A 285 -23.79 24.87 19.63
C HIS A 285 -22.98 25.48 18.50
N GLN A 286 -23.66 26.19 17.59
CA GLN A 286 -23.02 26.83 16.44
C GLN A 286 -22.24 28.07 16.88
N GLU A 287 -22.73 28.77 17.90
CA GLU A 287 -22.12 29.95 18.52
C GLU A 287 -20.77 29.60 19.14
N PHE A 288 -20.67 28.44 19.81
CA PHE A 288 -19.42 27.97 20.39
C PHE A 288 -18.37 27.65 19.33
N LYS A 289 -18.80 27.09 18.20
CA LYS A 289 -17.93 26.88 17.04
C LYS A 289 -17.47 28.21 16.44
N GLU A 290 -18.37 29.17 16.28
CA GLU A 290 -18.08 30.50 15.73
C GLU A 290 -17.11 31.27 16.64
N TYR A 291 -17.29 31.18 17.96
CA TYR A 291 -16.37 31.75 18.94
C TYR A 291 -14.94 31.24 18.72
N PHE A 292 -14.72 29.92 18.64
CA PHE A 292 -13.39 29.38 18.35
C PHE A 292 -12.84 29.77 16.97
N GLN A 293 -13.72 29.99 15.98
CA GLN A 293 -13.31 30.48 14.67
C GLN A 293 -12.88 31.95 14.69
N SER A 294 -13.38 32.73 15.65
CA SER A 294 -13.03 34.15 15.83
C SER A 294 -11.75 34.38 16.64
N ILE A 295 -11.24 33.39 17.39
CA ILE A 295 -9.99 33.54 18.15
C ILE A 295 -8.81 33.56 17.17
N PRO A 296 -8.00 34.64 17.14
CA PRO A 296 -6.80 34.69 16.32
C PRO A 296 -5.74 33.70 16.86
N ILE A 297 -5.09 32.97 15.95
CA ILE A 297 -4.18 31.85 16.27
C ILE A 297 -2.90 32.30 17.01
N ASN A 298 -2.61 33.61 17.06
CA ASN A 298 -1.35 34.15 17.59
C ASN A 298 -1.39 34.69 19.03
N GLU A 299 -2.53 34.67 19.75
CA GLU A 299 -2.62 35.38 21.05
C GLU A 299 -2.31 34.51 22.28
N THR A 300 -1.89 33.26 22.12
CA THR A 300 -1.67 32.35 23.28
C THR A 300 -0.23 32.25 23.78
N GLU A 301 0.75 32.92 23.14
CA GLU A 301 2.14 32.94 23.62
C GLU A 301 2.46 34.08 24.61
N GLU A 302 1.60 35.10 24.75
CA GLU A 302 1.92 36.29 25.57
C GLU A 302 1.29 36.32 26.98
N GLU A 303 0.42 35.38 27.37
CA GLU A 303 -0.24 35.41 28.70
C GLU A 303 0.38 34.48 29.76
N ILE A 304 1.52 33.84 29.49
CA ILE A 304 2.26 33.06 30.49
C ILE A 304 3.75 33.44 30.46
N SER A 305 4.06 34.67 30.87
CA SER A 305 5.41 35.07 31.31
C SER A 305 5.34 35.89 32.60
#